data_AF-A0A5J5FBE0-F1
#
_entry.id   AF-A0A5J5FBE0-F1
#
_cell.length_a   1.000
_cell.length_b   1.000
_cell.length_c   1.000
_cell.angle_alpha   90.00
_cell.angle_beta   90.00
_cell.angle_gamma   90.00
#
_symmetry.space_group_name_H-M   'P 1'
#
loop_
_entity.id
_entity.type
_entity.pdbx_description
1 polymer ?
#
loop_
_entity_poly.entity_id
_entity_poly.type
_entity_poly.pdbx_seq_one_letter_code
_entity_poly.pdbx_strand_id
1 'polypeptide(L)'
;MNPTHAPRISAATSLLKNLTAALHPPLPLTPGQSHTLLRAVQDSFRQHLANESGAAHDPKAPYSSPNAHIGNILKMAPFVPSPEEARKQREQRIKRYLLDPVAVFEEHVALGTANLELARSCLARYNDLKSDIPESGGSRMLKGLVTAGLLEQPNDFLSHPSFSGHLMVALAREGKDDLLVRWVLERDGPQKTLARSLVRQIEKQISLERAVQIFFKFYGTLAVSTDTQQLVQKLGVVGRELCAAAKKTGKLSAPQFARLLATADQWALNRAEHAMIHLRFGESVRPGLAFIAFIDAKPAQWWADLPEKRRHRYAQMGIELAHRCLAQDNLADAKVVAEVMRRRFSEHLGVSTVPQQPRESLSILRRGEVAEHLDVFREMFKDAIPAEKLAV
;
A
#
# COMPACT_ATOMS: atom_id res chain seq x y z
N MET A 1 -12.78 -1.07 -36.53
CA MET A 1 -13.98 -1.45 -35.74
C MET A 1 -13.56 -1.61 -34.28
N ASN A 2 -14.29 -0.96 -33.38
CA ASN A 2 -14.03 -0.81 -31.93
C ASN A 2 -13.93 -2.13 -31.15
N PRO A 3 -13.30 -2.07 -29.97
CA PRO A 3 -14.03 -2.52 -28.78
C PRO A 3 -13.98 -1.51 -27.60
N THR A 4 -15.18 -1.04 -27.24
CA THR A 4 -15.76 -0.94 -25.89
C THR A 4 -14.84 -0.79 -24.67
N HIS A 5 -14.76 0.43 -24.15
CA HIS A 5 -14.38 0.76 -22.76
C HIS A 5 -15.63 0.97 -21.89
N ALA A 6 -15.92 0.07 -20.93
CA ALA A 6 -16.75 0.39 -19.77
C ALA A 6 -16.48 -0.60 -18.61
N PRO A 7 -15.80 -0.15 -17.54
CA PRO A 7 -16.34 -0.41 -16.19
C PRO A 7 -16.04 0.69 -15.16
N ARG A 8 -15.96 1.99 -15.54
CA ARG A 8 -15.61 3.07 -14.59
C ARG A 8 -16.79 3.85 -13.98
N ILE A 9 -17.99 3.77 -14.57
CA ILE A 9 -19.13 4.61 -14.15
C ILE A 9 -19.89 4.00 -12.95
N SER A 10 -19.86 2.67 -12.78
CA SER A 10 -20.60 1.95 -11.73
C SER A 10 -20.07 2.19 -10.30
N ALA A 11 -18.75 2.38 -10.14
CA ALA A 11 -18.16 2.69 -8.84
C ALA A 11 -18.48 4.12 -8.36
N ALA A 12 -18.63 5.07 -9.30
CA ALA A 12 -18.97 6.46 -8.98
C ALA A 12 -20.43 6.60 -8.51
N THR A 13 -21.35 5.84 -9.09
CA THR A 13 -22.78 5.92 -8.74
C THR A 13 -23.11 5.27 -7.40
N SER A 14 -22.39 4.21 -7.00
CA SER A 14 -22.52 3.60 -5.67
C SER A 14 -21.99 4.50 -4.55
N LEU A 15 -20.84 5.17 -4.76
CA LEU A 15 -20.33 6.19 -3.84
C LEU A 15 -21.26 7.40 -3.71
N LEU A 16 -21.91 7.83 -4.81
CA LEU A 16 -22.89 8.92 -4.78
C LEU A 16 -24.18 8.54 -4.04
N LYS A 17 -24.63 7.29 -4.13
CA LYS A 17 -25.81 6.80 -3.40
C LYS A 17 -25.57 6.71 -1.89
N ASN A 18 -24.37 6.29 -1.47
CA ASN A 18 -24.02 6.29 -0.05
C ASN A 18 -23.81 7.71 0.50
N LEU A 19 -23.27 8.64 -0.31
CA LEU A 19 -23.19 10.06 0.02
C LEU A 19 -24.58 10.71 0.20
N THR A 20 -25.57 10.36 -0.63
CA THR A 20 -26.92 10.92 -0.50
C THR A 20 -27.60 10.52 0.81
N ALA A 21 -27.31 9.35 1.37
CA ALA A 21 -27.87 8.93 2.66
C ALA A 21 -27.20 9.64 3.86
N ALA A 22 -25.91 9.97 3.77
CA ALA A 22 -25.16 10.66 4.83
C ALA A 22 -25.35 12.21 4.84
N LEU A 23 -25.83 12.80 3.72
CA LEU A 23 -25.93 14.25 3.53
C LEU A 23 -27.26 14.88 4.00
N HIS A 24 -28.14 14.14 4.68
CA HIS A 24 -29.37 14.68 5.27
C HIS A 24 -29.27 14.73 6.82
N PRO A 25 -28.50 15.66 7.41
CA PRO A 25 -28.62 15.95 8.85
C PRO A 25 -29.98 16.62 9.14
N PRO A 26 -30.57 16.43 10.34
CA PRO A 26 -31.73 17.19 10.76
C PRO A 26 -31.38 18.70 10.86
N LEU A 27 -32.30 19.55 10.41
CA LEU A 27 -32.10 21.01 10.30
C LEU A 27 -31.77 21.67 11.66
N PRO A 28 -30.73 22.53 11.76
CA PRO A 28 -30.63 23.48 12.86
C PRO A 28 -31.70 24.57 12.67
N LEU A 29 -32.71 24.57 13.56
CA LEU A 29 -33.81 25.53 13.51
C LEU A 29 -33.34 26.90 14.04
N THR A 30 -33.47 27.94 13.23
CA THR A 30 -33.29 29.34 13.69
C THR A 30 -34.37 29.71 14.73
N PRO A 31 -34.17 30.74 15.58
CA PRO A 31 -35.16 31.15 16.59
C PRO A 31 -36.55 31.45 16.00
N GLY A 32 -36.62 31.98 14.78
CA GLY A 32 -37.89 32.17 14.07
C GLY A 32 -38.52 30.85 13.62
N GLN A 33 -37.71 29.90 13.16
CA GLN A 33 -38.19 28.58 12.72
C GLN A 33 -38.62 27.70 13.89
N SER A 34 -38.00 27.83 15.07
CA SER A 34 -38.43 27.12 16.28
C SER A 34 -39.80 27.60 16.76
N HIS A 35 -40.06 28.92 16.71
CA HIS A 35 -41.40 29.46 17.00
C HIS A 35 -42.45 29.01 15.98
N THR A 36 -42.12 28.96 14.70
CA THR A 36 -43.03 28.45 13.66
C THR A 36 -43.30 26.95 13.82
N LEU A 37 -42.28 26.17 14.20
CA LEU A 37 -42.43 24.74 14.50
C LEU A 37 -43.33 24.54 15.71
N LEU A 38 -43.09 25.28 16.80
CA LEU A 38 -43.92 25.23 18.00
C LEU A 38 -45.37 25.61 17.69
N ARG A 39 -45.59 26.65 16.88
CA ARG A 39 -46.94 27.07 16.47
C ARG A 39 -47.62 26.02 15.62
N ALA A 40 -46.92 25.44 14.64
CA ALA A 40 -47.46 24.36 13.81
C ALA A 40 -47.78 23.09 14.62
N VAL A 41 -46.93 22.72 15.58
CA VAL A 41 -47.18 21.60 16.51
C VAL A 41 -48.39 21.92 17.40
N GLN A 42 -48.47 23.12 17.96
CA GLN A 42 -49.60 23.54 18.80
C GLN A 42 -50.92 23.58 18.03
N ASP A 43 -50.94 24.19 16.85
CA ASP A 43 -52.13 24.28 16.00
C ASP A 43 -52.58 22.90 15.54
N SER A 44 -51.64 22.02 15.22
CA SER A 44 -51.95 20.65 14.85
C SER A 44 -52.46 19.81 16.03
N PHE A 45 -51.92 20.00 17.24
CA PHE A 45 -52.43 19.34 18.45
C PHE A 45 -53.85 19.83 18.78
N ARG A 46 -54.13 21.13 18.59
CA ARG A 46 -55.47 21.70 18.74
C ARG A 46 -56.45 21.15 17.72
N GLN A 47 -56.05 21.00 16.45
CA GLN A 47 -56.87 20.36 15.42
C GLN A 47 -57.13 18.88 15.74
N HIS A 48 -56.15 18.17 16.28
CA HIS A 48 -56.31 16.79 16.69
C HIS A 48 -57.33 16.65 17.84
N LEU A 49 -57.19 17.48 18.89
CA LEU A 49 -58.14 17.53 20.00
C LEU A 49 -59.55 17.95 19.55
N ALA A 50 -59.66 18.92 18.64
CA ALA A 50 -60.95 19.35 18.10
C ALA A 50 -61.65 18.24 17.31
N ASN A 51 -60.88 17.43 16.57
CA ASN A 51 -61.42 16.28 15.83
C ASN A 51 -61.82 15.12 16.76
N GLU A 52 -61.10 14.91 17.87
CA GLU A 52 -61.48 13.93 18.90
C GLU A 52 -62.71 14.35 19.70
N SER A 53 -62.92 15.66 19.87
CA SER A 53 -64.05 16.20 20.65
C SER A 53 -65.39 16.22 19.89
N GLY A 54 -65.37 16.05 18.56
CA GLY A 54 -66.54 16.28 17.69
C GLY A 54 -67.11 15.06 16.96
N ALA A 55 -66.45 13.90 17.00
CA ALA A 55 -66.86 12.73 16.21
C ALA A 55 -67.37 11.58 17.09
N ALA A 56 -68.68 11.39 17.10
CA ALA A 56 -69.30 10.15 17.55
C ALA A 56 -68.75 8.97 16.73
N HIS A 57 -68.09 8.05 17.43
CA HIS A 57 -67.72 6.68 17.07
C HIS A 57 -67.83 6.26 15.59
N ASP A 58 -66.68 6.18 14.92
CA ASP A 58 -66.46 5.19 13.85
C ASP A 58 -65.14 4.44 14.11
N PRO A 59 -65.14 3.17 14.57
CA PRO A 59 -63.99 2.51 15.19
C PRO A 59 -62.98 1.89 14.18
N LYS A 60 -62.82 2.46 12.98
CA LYS A 60 -61.97 1.86 11.92
C LYS A 60 -60.96 2.79 11.25
N ALA A 61 -60.69 3.98 11.79
CA ALA A 61 -59.56 4.78 11.33
C ALA A 61 -58.27 4.33 12.06
N PRO A 62 -57.22 3.85 11.36
CA PRO A 62 -55.96 3.50 11.99
C PRO A 62 -55.33 4.77 12.56
N TYR A 63 -55.20 4.81 13.89
CA TYR A 63 -54.49 5.83 14.64
C TYR A 63 -53.14 6.10 13.98
N SER A 64 -53.01 7.25 13.32
CA SER A 64 -51.70 7.80 12.96
C SER A 64 -50.95 8.02 14.26
N SER A 65 -50.02 7.11 14.59
CA SER A 65 -49.13 7.23 15.75
C SER A 65 -48.62 8.68 15.85
N PRO A 66 -48.58 9.28 17.06
CA PRO A 66 -48.07 10.64 17.25
C PRO A 66 -46.70 10.87 16.58
N ASN A 67 -45.87 9.83 16.47
CA ASN A 67 -44.59 9.86 15.76
C ASN A 67 -44.74 9.98 14.23
N ALA A 68 -45.74 9.32 13.62
CA ALA A 68 -46.04 9.45 12.20
C ALA A 68 -46.56 10.86 11.87
N HIS A 69 -47.30 11.46 12.80
CA HIS A 69 -47.84 12.81 12.68
C HIS A 69 -46.75 13.89 12.77
N ILE A 70 -45.86 13.81 13.76
CA ILE A 70 -44.67 14.69 13.86
C ILE A 70 -43.80 14.53 12.60
N GLY A 71 -43.63 13.30 12.13
CA GLY A 71 -42.93 13.02 10.88
C GLY A 71 -43.57 13.66 9.64
N ASN A 72 -44.89 13.85 9.63
CA ASN A 72 -45.58 14.56 8.54
C ASN A 72 -45.50 16.08 8.68
N ILE A 73 -45.58 16.64 9.90
CA ILE A 73 -45.40 18.08 10.14
C ILE A 73 -43.99 18.53 9.70
N LEU A 74 -42.97 17.73 10.00
CA LEU A 74 -41.59 17.99 9.56
C LEU A 74 -41.40 17.85 8.04
N LYS A 75 -42.34 17.23 7.33
CA LYS A 75 -42.37 17.14 5.86
C LYS A 75 -43.18 18.26 5.19
N MET A 76 -43.90 19.09 5.94
CA MET A 76 -44.63 20.23 5.39
C MET A 76 -43.75 21.48 5.36
N ALA A 77 -44.00 22.37 4.38
CA ALA A 77 -43.39 23.70 4.34
C ALA A 77 -43.74 24.44 5.65
N PRO A 78 -42.79 25.13 6.30
CA PRO A 78 -41.53 25.67 5.76
C PRO A 78 -40.28 24.81 6.01
N PHE A 79 -40.40 23.57 6.49
CA PHE A 79 -39.25 22.78 6.95
C PHE A 79 -38.55 21.99 5.83
N VAL A 80 -39.20 21.84 4.69
CA VAL A 80 -38.60 21.27 3.48
C VAL A 80 -38.13 22.42 2.58
N PRO A 81 -36.81 22.58 2.34
CA PRO A 81 -36.31 23.60 1.43
C PRO A 81 -36.94 23.43 0.05
N SER A 82 -37.19 24.54 -0.64
CA SER A 82 -37.68 24.49 -2.03
C SER A 82 -36.78 23.56 -2.86
N PRO A 83 -37.29 22.77 -3.82
CA PRO A 83 -36.46 21.89 -4.65
C PRO A 83 -35.25 22.61 -5.28
N GLU A 84 -35.42 23.89 -5.64
CA GLU A 84 -34.33 24.73 -6.14
C GLU A 84 -33.29 25.08 -5.07
N GLU A 85 -33.74 25.41 -3.86
CA GLU A 85 -32.87 25.70 -2.72
C GLU A 85 -32.11 24.45 -2.28
N ALA A 86 -32.78 23.29 -2.22
CA ALA A 86 -32.15 22.01 -1.95
C ALA A 86 -31.08 21.67 -2.99
N ARG A 87 -31.34 21.94 -4.27
CA ARG A 87 -30.36 21.78 -5.35
C ARG A 87 -29.17 22.73 -5.17
N LYS A 88 -29.41 24.02 -4.91
CA LYS A 88 -28.35 25.01 -4.66
C LYS A 88 -27.50 24.64 -3.44
N GLN A 89 -28.12 24.23 -2.35
CA GLN A 89 -27.42 23.77 -1.14
C GLN A 89 -26.57 22.52 -1.43
N ARG A 90 -27.12 21.56 -2.18
CA ARG A 90 -26.36 20.36 -2.61
C ARG A 90 -25.17 20.74 -3.47
N GLU A 91 -25.35 21.61 -4.46
CA GLU A 91 -24.27 22.10 -5.32
C GLU A 91 -23.19 22.84 -4.52
N GLN A 92 -23.59 23.68 -3.54
CA GLN A 92 -22.66 24.35 -2.64
C GLN A 92 -21.87 23.37 -1.77
N ARG A 93 -22.52 22.33 -1.21
CA ARG A 93 -21.83 21.28 -0.42
C ARG A 93 -20.85 20.50 -1.28
N ILE A 94 -21.22 20.15 -2.51
CA ILE A 94 -20.30 19.49 -3.45
C ILE A 94 -19.12 20.40 -3.76
N LYS A 95 -19.34 21.69 -4.05
CA LYS A 95 -18.26 22.66 -4.27
C LYS A 95 -17.32 22.75 -3.07
N ARG A 96 -17.86 22.83 -1.84
CA ARG A 96 -17.05 22.84 -0.61
C ARG A 96 -16.25 21.56 -0.44
N TYR A 97 -16.86 20.39 -0.65
CA TYR A 97 -16.16 19.10 -0.59
C TYR A 97 -15.02 19.00 -1.60
N LEU A 98 -15.20 19.56 -2.80
CA LEU A 98 -14.16 19.57 -3.82
C LEU A 98 -12.97 20.48 -3.47
N LEU A 99 -13.21 21.53 -2.69
CA LEU A 99 -12.22 22.53 -2.26
C LEU A 99 -11.53 22.14 -0.94
N ASP A 100 -12.31 21.88 0.11
CA ASP A 100 -11.83 21.46 1.43
C ASP A 100 -12.68 20.28 1.96
N PRO A 101 -12.32 19.03 1.59
CA PRO A 101 -13.03 17.86 2.08
C PRO A 101 -12.87 17.64 3.59
N VAL A 102 -11.82 18.20 4.21
CA VAL A 102 -11.57 18.03 5.66
C VAL A 102 -12.51 18.93 6.46
N ALA A 103 -12.73 20.17 6.04
CA ALA A 103 -13.72 21.05 6.67
C ALA A 103 -15.14 20.47 6.60
N VAL A 104 -15.50 19.83 5.49
CA VAL A 104 -16.80 19.12 5.37
C VAL A 104 -16.89 17.98 6.38
N PHE A 105 -15.82 17.22 6.58
CA PHE A 105 -15.81 16.18 7.62
C PHE A 105 -15.96 16.76 9.03
N GLU A 106 -15.27 17.84 9.36
CA GLU A 106 -15.40 18.51 10.65
C GLU A 106 -16.82 19.03 10.91
N GLU A 107 -17.52 19.54 9.89
CA GLU A 107 -18.95 19.90 9.98
C GLU A 107 -19.78 18.67 10.38
N HIS A 108 -19.54 17.52 9.75
CA HIS A 108 -20.22 16.26 10.12
C HIS A 108 -19.85 15.76 11.51
N VAL A 109 -18.63 15.99 11.98
CA VAL A 109 -18.21 15.70 13.36
C VAL A 109 -18.98 16.59 14.34
N ALA A 110 -19.07 17.90 14.08
CA ALA A 110 -19.82 18.84 14.91
C ALA A 110 -21.32 18.52 14.95
N LEU A 111 -21.87 17.99 13.86
CA LEU A 111 -23.25 17.52 13.78
C LEU A 111 -23.49 16.14 14.41
N GLY A 112 -22.44 15.43 14.85
CA GLY A 112 -22.55 14.06 15.38
C GLY A 112 -22.95 13.02 14.32
N THR A 113 -22.76 13.31 13.03
CA THR A 113 -23.11 12.43 11.89
C THR A 113 -21.89 11.85 11.18
N ALA A 114 -20.68 12.10 11.70
CA ALA A 114 -19.45 11.60 11.14
C ALA A 114 -19.39 10.07 11.17
N ASN A 115 -18.84 9.47 10.12
CA ASN A 115 -18.58 8.04 10.03
C ASN A 115 -17.23 7.79 9.32
N LEU A 116 -16.71 6.56 9.45
CA LEU A 116 -15.41 6.17 8.89
C LEU A 116 -15.40 6.18 7.35
N GLU A 117 -16.53 5.90 6.70
CA GLU A 117 -16.61 5.91 5.23
C GLU A 117 -16.50 7.33 4.67
N LEU A 118 -17.14 8.30 5.33
CA LEU A 118 -17.07 9.72 5.01
C LEU A 118 -15.64 10.21 5.20
N ALA A 119 -15.02 9.91 6.35
CA ALA A 119 -13.61 10.23 6.61
C ALA A 119 -12.69 9.67 5.53
N ARG A 120 -12.89 8.41 5.12
CA ARG A 120 -12.15 7.78 4.03
C ARG A 120 -12.33 8.52 2.71
N SER A 121 -13.57 8.89 2.36
CA SER A 121 -13.86 9.61 1.11
C SER A 121 -13.21 11.00 1.09
N CYS A 122 -13.33 11.74 2.21
CA CYS A 122 -12.70 13.04 2.39
C CYS A 122 -11.17 12.95 2.30
N LEU A 123 -10.55 11.96 2.94
CA LEU A 123 -9.10 11.76 2.86
C LEU A 123 -8.62 11.30 1.48
N ALA A 124 -9.39 10.47 0.79
CA ALA A 124 -9.07 10.09 -0.59
C ALA A 124 -9.05 11.34 -1.47
N ARG A 125 -10.08 12.18 -1.39
CA ARG A 125 -10.14 13.45 -2.11
C ARG A 125 -9.02 14.40 -1.70
N TYR A 126 -8.75 14.52 -0.40
CA TYR A 126 -7.65 15.32 0.12
C TYR A 126 -6.30 14.89 -0.49
N ASN A 127 -6.03 13.59 -0.56
CA ASN A 127 -4.79 13.08 -1.14
C ASN A 127 -4.70 13.32 -2.66
N ASP A 128 -5.82 13.42 -3.36
CA ASP A 128 -5.84 13.72 -4.80
C ASP A 128 -5.55 15.19 -5.12
N LEU A 129 -5.76 16.10 -4.16
CA LEU A 129 -5.36 17.51 -4.28
C LEU A 129 -3.82 17.56 -4.17
N LYS A 130 -3.14 18.21 -5.13
CA LYS A 130 -1.68 18.10 -5.31
C LYS A 130 -0.85 19.31 -4.87
N SER A 131 -1.44 20.48 -4.62
CA SER A 131 -0.62 21.71 -4.58
C SER A 131 -0.96 22.77 -3.52
N ASP A 132 -2.18 22.87 -3.00
CA ASP A 132 -2.55 24.07 -2.22
C ASP A 132 -3.35 23.79 -0.94
N ILE A 133 -3.20 22.59 -0.38
CA ILE A 133 -4.04 22.17 0.74
C ILE A 133 -3.48 22.71 2.05
N PRO A 134 -4.33 23.21 2.98
CA PRO A 134 -3.92 23.57 4.33
C PRO A 134 -3.06 22.48 4.99
N GLU A 135 -1.96 22.91 5.63
CA GLU A 135 -0.84 22.10 6.14
C GLU A 135 -1.18 21.05 7.21
N SER A 136 -2.46 20.80 7.52
CA SER A 136 -2.89 19.99 8.67
C SER A 136 -4.14 19.13 8.45
N GLY A 137 -4.53 18.83 7.22
CA GLY A 137 -5.77 18.09 6.95
C GLY A 137 -5.86 16.67 7.54
N GLY A 138 -4.80 15.88 7.50
CA GLY A 138 -4.66 14.59 8.17
C GLY A 138 -4.69 14.68 9.70
N SER A 139 -3.97 15.63 10.30
CA SER A 139 -4.02 15.87 11.74
C SER A 139 -5.41 16.31 12.22
N ARG A 140 -6.07 17.20 11.47
CA ARG A 140 -7.46 17.64 11.70
C ARG A 140 -8.44 16.49 11.61
N MET A 141 -8.34 15.67 10.55
CA MET A 141 -9.15 14.47 10.38
C MET A 141 -8.99 13.50 11.55
N LEU A 142 -7.76 13.25 11.99
CA LEU A 142 -7.47 12.37 13.13
C LEU A 142 -8.09 12.91 14.43
N LYS A 143 -7.95 14.21 14.70
CA LYS A 143 -8.59 14.86 15.85
C LYS A 143 -10.11 14.76 15.78
N GLY A 144 -10.70 14.99 14.60
CA GLY A 144 -12.14 14.87 14.38
C GLY A 144 -12.65 13.45 14.63
N LEU A 145 -11.92 12.42 14.20
CA LEU A 145 -12.26 11.02 14.43
C LEU A 145 -12.25 10.63 15.91
N VAL A 146 -11.24 11.09 16.65
CA VAL A 146 -11.16 10.88 18.11
C VAL A 146 -12.27 11.64 18.83
N THR A 147 -12.54 12.89 18.42
CA THR A 147 -13.61 13.71 19.02
C THR A 147 -15.00 13.13 18.76
N ALA A 148 -15.22 12.52 17.59
CA ALA A 148 -16.46 11.83 17.24
C ALA A 148 -16.63 10.47 17.96
N GLY A 149 -15.63 10.01 18.73
CA GLY A 149 -15.65 8.68 19.35
C GLY A 149 -15.57 7.53 18.34
N LEU A 150 -15.13 7.78 17.10
CA LEU A 150 -14.95 6.75 16.08
C LEU A 150 -13.64 5.98 16.24
N LEU A 151 -12.69 6.55 16.99
CA LEU A 151 -11.43 5.93 17.38
C LEU A 151 -11.24 6.16 18.88
N GLU A 152 -10.89 5.10 19.63
CA GLU A 152 -10.55 5.21 21.05
C GLU A 152 -9.16 5.84 21.21
N GLN A 153 -8.20 5.40 20.40
CA GLN A 153 -6.84 5.92 20.37
C GLN A 153 -6.43 6.45 18.99
N PRO A 154 -5.50 7.43 18.93
CA PRO A 154 -5.03 7.97 17.66
C PRO A 154 -4.35 6.96 16.73
N ASN A 155 -3.91 5.80 17.21
CA ASN A 155 -3.28 4.75 16.41
C ASN A 155 -4.27 3.67 15.92
N ASP A 156 -5.54 3.71 16.37
CA ASP A 156 -6.54 2.68 16.05
C ASP A 156 -6.96 2.64 14.59
N PHE A 157 -6.75 3.73 13.87
CA PHE A 157 -6.98 3.75 12.44
C PHE A 157 -6.18 2.68 11.69
N LEU A 158 -5.03 2.24 12.24
CA LEU A 158 -4.19 1.22 11.63
C LEU A 158 -4.87 -0.15 11.52
N SER A 159 -5.90 -0.44 12.34
CA SER A 159 -6.72 -1.65 12.20
C SER A 159 -7.65 -1.63 10.99
N HIS A 160 -7.86 -0.47 10.36
CA HIS A 160 -8.78 -0.32 9.24
C HIS A 160 -8.00 -0.16 7.93
N PRO A 161 -7.66 -1.24 7.19
CA PRO A 161 -6.75 -1.18 6.04
C PRO A 161 -7.25 -0.29 4.89
N SER A 162 -8.57 -0.17 4.73
CA SER A 162 -9.19 0.69 3.71
C SER A 162 -9.07 2.18 4.03
N PHE A 163 -8.93 2.52 5.31
CA PHE A 163 -8.87 3.89 5.81
C PHE A 163 -7.42 4.32 6.12
N SER A 164 -6.66 3.43 6.75
CA SER A 164 -5.31 3.71 7.25
C SER A 164 -4.39 4.22 6.16
N GLY A 165 -4.48 3.67 4.96
CA GLY A 165 -3.63 4.11 3.86
C GLY A 165 -3.79 5.57 3.47
N HIS A 166 -5.02 6.06 3.44
CA HIS A 166 -5.28 7.45 3.09
C HIS A 166 -4.85 8.40 4.21
N LEU A 167 -5.06 8.02 5.47
CA LEU A 167 -4.66 8.83 6.61
C LEU A 167 -3.14 8.86 6.78
N MET A 168 -2.46 7.73 6.59
CA MET A 168 -1.00 7.64 6.64
C MET A 168 -0.34 8.53 5.58
N VAL A 169 -0.87 8.54 4.35
CA VAL A 169 -0.36 9.42 3.29
C VAL A 169 -0.58 10.89 3.65
N ALA A 170 -1.77 11.24 4.19
CA ALA A 170 -2.05 12.61 4.62
C ALA A 170 -1.09 13.07 5.72
N LEU A 171 -0.88 12.26 6.77
CA LEU A 171 0.06 12.55 7.85
C LEU A 171 1.52 12.62 7.38
N ALA A 172 1.91 11.80 6.40
CA ALA A 172 3.25 11.83 5.82
C ALA A 172 3.51 13.11 4.99
N ARG A 173 2.46 13.68 4.37
CA ARG A 173 2.52 14.99 3.70
C ARG A 173 2.71 16.13 4.70
N GLU A 174 2.17 16.00 5.91
CA GLU A 174 2.34 16.97 7.00
C GLU A 174 3.67 16.84 7.75
N GLY A 175 4.57 15.95 7.31
CA GLY A 175 5.85 15.73 7.97
C GLY A 175 5.76 14.98 9.30
N LYS A 176 4.62 14.36 9.63
CA LYS A 176 4.40 13.60 10.88
C LYS A 176 4.98 12.18 10.83
N ASP A 177 6.11 11.99 10.15
CA ASP A 177 6.65 10.65 9.87
C ASP A 177 7.08 9.93 11.13
N ASP A 178 7.63 10.65 12.11
CA ASP A 178 8.19 10.02 13.32
C ASP A 178 7.05 9.40 14.16
N LEU A 179 5.89 10.06 14.18
CA LEU A 179 4.67 9.53 14.78
C LEU A 179 4.16 8.30 14.02
N LEU A 180 4.12 8.37 12.68
CA LEU A 180 3.70 7.24 11.84
C LEU A 180 4.61 6.03 12.01
N VAL A 181 5.92 6.23 11.97
CA VAL A 181 6.91 5.18 12.16
C VAL A 181 6.74 4.54 13.52
N ARG A 182 6.59 5.34 14.59
CA ARG A 182 6.36 4.83 15.94
C ARG A 182 5.08 4.01 16.03
N TRP A 183 3.94 4.54 15.58
CA TRP A 183 2.66 3.83 15.64
C TRP A 183 2.66 2.54 14.81
N VAL A 184 3.28 2.57 13.63
CA VAL A 184 3.44 1.37 12.81
C VAL A 184 4.32 0.36 13.55
N LEU A 185 5.44 0.75 14.15
CA LEU A 185 6.31 -0.19 14.87
C LEU A 185 5.65 -0.78 16.12
N GLU A 186 4.88 0.01 16.87
CA GLU A 186 4.12 -0.42 18.06
C GLU A 186 3.03 -1.44 17.71
N ARG A 187 2.35 -1.27 16.57
CA ARG A 187 1.19 -2.10 16.19
C ARG A 187 1.50 -3.21 15.20
N ASP A 188 2.61 -3.12 14.45
CA ASP A 188 3.01 -4.12 13.46
C ASP A 188 3.41 -5.40 14.19
N GLY A 189 2.40 -6.26 14.37
CA GLY A 189 2.53 -7.60 14.89
C GLY A 189 3.33 -8.51 13.93
N PRO A 190 3.29 -9.83 14.11
CA PRO A 190 4.12 -10.76 13.34
C PRO A 190 3.81 -10.78 11.83
N GLN A 191 2.69 -10.20 11.40
CA GLN A 191 2.22 -10.22 10.02
C GLN A 191 2.93 -9.21 9.08
N LYS A 192 3.74 -8.27 9.58
CA LYS A 192 4.75 -7.51 8.79
C LYS A 192 4.22 -6.76 7.56
N THR A 193 2.96 -6.33 7.60
CA THR A 193 2.29 -5.73 6.43
C THR A 193 2.23 -4.21 6.49
N LEU A 194 2.28 -3.60 7.67
CA LEU A 194 1.99 -2.17 7.81
C LEU A 194 3.13 -1.29 7.30
N ALA A 195 4.38 -1.57 7.68
CA ALA A 195 5.53 -0.80 7.19
C ALA A 195 5.64 -0.88 5.65
N ARG A 196 5.43 -2.07 5.08
CA ARG A 196 5.40 -2.28 3.63
C ARG A 196 4.25 -1.53 2.97
N SER A 197 3.05 -1.58 3.54
CA SER A 197 1.88 -0.86 3.00
C SER A 197 2.11 0.65 3.01
N LEU A 198 2.64 1.19 4.11
CA LEU A 198 2.95 2.60 4.27
C LEU A 198 3.93 3.07 3.20
N VAL A 199 5.10 2.42 3.11
CA VAL A 199 6.15 2.82 2.16
C VAL A 199 5.63 2.74 0.72
N ARG A 200 4.89 1.69 0.36
CA ARG A 200 4.28 1.56 -0.98
C ARG A 200 3.23 2.62 -1.27
N GLN A 201 2.42 3.00 -0.29
CA GLN A 201 1.39 4.03 -0.49
C GLN A 201 2.04 5.40 -0.68
N ILE A 202 3.11 5.69 0.08
CA ILE A 202 3.88 6.92 -0.06
C ILE A 202 4.61 6.98 -1.39
N GLU A 203 5.22 5.88 -1.83
CA GLU A 203 5.85 5.76 -3.15
C GLU A 203 4.84 6.10 -4.26
N LYS A 204 3.61 5.58 -4.17
CA LYS A 204 2.56 5.78 -5.17
C LYS A 204 1.92 7.17 -5.14
N GLN A 205 1.73 7.75 -3.96
CA GLN A 205 0.89 8.95 -3.75
C GLN A 205 1.69 10.24 -3.53
N ILE A 206 2.97 10.15 -3.18
CA ILE A 206 3.83 11.30 -2.91
C ILE A 206 5.05 11.24 -3.84
N SER A 207 6.07 10.46 -3.49
CA SER A 207 7.26 10.28 -4.30
C SER A 207 8.09 9.10 -3.80
N LEU A 208 8.93 8.55 -4.68
CA LEU A 208 9.90 7.51 -4.31
C LEU A 208 10.93 8.04 -3.29
N GLU A 209 11.40 9.28 -3.44
CA GLU A 209 12.37 9.88 -2.50
C GLU A 209 11.79 9.95 -1.08
N ARG A 210 10.51 10.36 -0.97
CA ARG A 210 9.82 10.42 0.32
C ARG A 210 9.66 9.04 0.95
N ALA A 211 9.35 8.03 0.13
CA ALA A 211 9.27 6.65 0.57
C ALA A 211 10.61 6.13 1.13
N VAL A 212 11.72 6.47 0.47
CA VAL A 212 13.08 6.13 0.93
C VAL A 212 13.45 6.88 2.22
N GLN A 213 13.07 8.15 2.37
CA GLN A 213 13.28 8.89 3.63
C GLN A 213 12.55 8.21 4.80
N ILE A 214 11.31 7.81 4.61
CA ILE A 214 10.52 7.13 5.65
C ILE A 214 11.06 5.74 5.94
N PHE A 215 11.52 5.01 4.92
CA PHE A 215 12.27 3.78 5.12
C PHE A 215 13.50 3.99 6.03
N PHE A 216 14.28 5.05 5.82
CA PHE A 216 15.42 5.35 6.68
C PHE A 216 15.03 5.77 8.09
N LYS A 217 13.85 6.39 8.29
CA LYS A 217 13.31 6.64 9.63
C LYS A 217 12.98 5.33 10.35
N PHE A 218 12.29 4.40 9.69
CA PHE A 218 12.08 3.05 10.24
C PHE A 218 13.40 2.37 10.59
N TYR A 219 14.36 2.41 9.68
CA TYR A 219 15.69 1.84 9.90
C TYR A 219 16.38 2.47 11.11
N GLY A 220 16.37 3.80 11.25
CA GLY A 220 16.96 4.50 12.39
C GLY A 220 16.32 4.11 13.71
N THR A 221 14.99 4.06 13.78
CA THR A 221 14.27 3.66 15.00
C THR A 221 14.55 2.19 15.37
N LEU A 222 14.58 1.29 14.38
CA LEU A 222 14.84 -0.13 14.62
C LEU A 222 16.32 -0.41 14.96
N ALA A 223 17.25 0.31 14.36
CA ALA A 223 18.68 0.15 14.65
C ALA A 223 19.00 0.47 16.12
N VAL A 224 18.29 1.43 16.73
CA VAL A 224 18.42 1.74 18.16
C VAL A 224 17.90 0.61 19.04
N SER A 225 16.85 -0.10 18.61
CA SER A 225 16.21 -1.19 19.38
C SER A 225 17.04 -2.48 19.48
N THR A 226 18.25 -2.53 18.91
CA THR A 226 19.23 -3.64 18.93
C THR A 226 18.77 -4.97 18.31
N ASP A 227 17.49 -5.14 17.99
CA ASP A 227 16.97 -6.36 17.37
C ASP A 227 17.18 -6.35 15.84
N THR A 228 18.35 -6.83 15.43
CA THR A 228 18.70 -7.02 14.01
C THR A 228 17.74 -7.97 13.29
N GLN A 229 17.15 -8.95 13.99
CA GLN A 229 16.22 -9.89 13.39
C GLN A 229 14.89 -9.20 13.03
N GLN A 230 14.41 -8.29 13.87
CA GLN A 230 13.24 -7.46 13.53
C GLN A 230 13.50 -6.54 12.35
N LEU A 231 14.69 -5.92 12.29
CA LEU A 231 15.08 -5.04 11.19
C LEU A 231 15.05 -5.80 9.86
N VAL A 232 15.69 -6.95 9.80
CA VAL A 232 15.71 -7.83 8.64
C VAL A 232 14.30 -8.24 8.22
N GLN A 233 13.47 -8.66 9.19
CA GLN A 233 12.13 -9.17 8.90
C GLN A 233 11.15 -8.09 8.44
N LYS A 234 11.21 -6.89 9.02
CA LYS A 234 10.29 -5.79 8.71
C LYS A 234 10.73 -5.00 7.48
N LEU A 235 12.03 -4.79 7.29
CA LEU A 235 12.56 -3.93 6.24
C LEU A 235 13.09 -4.66 5.01
N GLY A 236 13.43 -5.95 5.09
CA GLY A 236 14.07 -6.66 3.97
C GLY A 236 13.27 -6.66 2.68
N VAL A 237 11.97 -6.95 2.78
CA VAL A 237 11.06 -6.93 1.61
C VAL A 237 10.88 -5.50 1.08
N VAL A 238 10.78 -4.53 1.98
CA VAL A 238 10.54 -3.12 1.64
C VAL A 238 11.75 -2.51 0.94
N GLY A 239 12.95 -2.71 1.49
CA GLY A 239 14.20 -2.22 0.90
C GLY A 239 14.44 -2.78 -0.50
N ARG A 240 14.17 -4.09 -0.70
CA ARG A 240 14.27 -4.70 -2.04
C ARG A 240 13.29 -4.09 -3.03
N GLU A 241 12.06 -3.81 -2.61
CA GLU A 241 11.04 -3.19 -3.47
C GLU A 241 11.40 -1.76 -3.83
N LEU A 242 11.96 -1.00 -2.89
CA LEU A 242 12.47 0.34 -3.14
C LEU A 242 13.64 0.34 -4.13
N CYS A 243 14.59 -0.60 -4.01
CA CYS A 243 15.67 -0.73 -4.99
C CYS A 243 15.14 -1.06 -6.40
N ALA A 244 14.14 -1.94 -6.49
CA ALA A 244 13.49 -2.27 -7.76
C ALA A 244 12.75 -1.07 -8.37
N ALA A 245 12.01 -0.31 -7.54
CA ALA A 245 11.32 0.91 -7.95
C ALA A 245 12.29 2.01 -8.40
N ALA A 246 13.41 2.18 -7.68
CA ALA A 246 14.46 3.13 -8.01
C ALA A 246 15.08 2.83 -9.38
N LYS A 247 15.48 1.57 -9.62
CA LYS A 247 16.03 1.16 -10.91
C LYS A 247 15.02 1.29 -12.06
N LYS A 248 13.76 0.97 -11.82
CA LYS A 248 12.70 1.05 -12.85
C LYS A 248 12.36 2.49 -13.24
N THR A 249 12.31 3.39 -12.26
CA THR A 249 11.84 4.76 -12.49
C THR A 249 12.97 5.73 -12.83
N GLY A 250 14.19 5.47 -12.36
CA GLY A 250 15.32 6.40 -12.49
C GLY A 250 15.11 7.75 -11.77
N LYS A 251 14.08 7.85 -10.91
CA LYS A 251 13.69 9.11 -10.25
C LYS A 251 14.35 9.34 -8.89
N LEU A 252 15.05 8.35 -8.35
CA LEU A 252 15.73 8.47 -7.07
C LEU A 252 17.10 9.12 -7.28
N SER A 253 17.42 10.15 -6.49
CA SER A 253 18.74 10.76 -6.53
C SER A 253 19.86 9.74 -6.29
N ALA A 254 20.94 9.81 -7.09
CA ALA A 254 22.11 8.95 -6.99
C ALA A 254 22.67 8.80 -5.55
N PRO A 255 22.81 9.87 -4.72
CA PRO A 255 23.28 9.72 -3.35
C PRO A 255 22.31 8.95 -2.45
N GLN A 256 20.99 9.14 -2.60
CA GLN A 256 19.99 8.39 -1.82
C GLN A 256 19.99 6.91 -2.20
N PHE A 257 20.13 6.61 -3.49
CA PHE A 257 20.23 5.23 -3.96
C PHE A 257 21.52 4.55 -3.48
N ALA A 258 22.66 5.23 -3.56
CA ALA A 258 23.93 4.74 -3.03
C ALA A 258 23.84 4.45 -1.53
N ARG A 259 23.20 5.35 -0.75
CA ARG A 259 22.95 5.14 0.68
C ARG A 259 22.03 3.95 0.95
N LEU A 260 21.00 3.75 0.12
CA LEU A 260 20.09 2.61 0.23
C LEU A 260 20.83 1.29 0.01
N LEU A 261 21.71 1.24 -0.99
CA LEU A 261 22.56 0.08 -1.26
C LEU A 261 23.60 -0.14 -0.15
N ALA A 262 24.22 0.93 0.36
CA ALA A 262 25.23 0.83 1.40
C ALA A 262 24.72 0.27 2.74
N THR A 263 23.40 0.33 2.98
CA THR A 263 22.76 -0.21 4.19
C THR A 263 22.12 -1.58 3.98
N ALA A 264 22.22 -2.15 2.76
CA ALA A 264 21.54 -3.38 2.40
C ALA A 264 22.02 -4.62 3.18
N ASP A 265 23.25 -4.60 3.68
CA ASP A 265 23.81 -5.64 4.54
C ASP A 265 23.04 -5.80 5.86
N GLN A 266 22.45 -4.71 6.37
CA GLN A 266 21.74 -4.71 7.63
C GLN A 266 20.29 -5.16 7.51
N TRP A 267 19.60 -4.80 6.42
CA TRP A 267 18.17 -5.10 6.25
C TRP A 267 17.87 -6.27 5.33
N ALA A 268 18.80 -6.78 4.52
CA ALA A 268 18.55 -7.92 3.65
C ALA A 268 18.19 -9.19 4.45
N LEU A 269 17.24 -10.01 3.93
CA LEU A 269 16.76 -11.22 4.62
C LEU A 269 17.84 -12.25 4.88
N ASN A 270 18.88 -12.27 4.04
CA ASN A 270 20.03 -13.14 4.15
C ASN A 270 21.16 -12.64 3.23
N ARG A 271 22.34 -13.26 3.38
CA ARG A 271 23.53 -12.95 2.55
C ARG A 271 23.30 -13.13 1.05
N ALA A 272 22.45 -14.09 0.65
CA ALA A 272 22.13 -14.29 -0.76
C ALA A 272 21.32 -13.11 -1.30
N GLU A 273 20.35 -12.62 -0.55
CA GLU A 273 19.57 -11.44 -0.94
C GLU A 273 20.42 -10.18 -0.98
N HIS A 274 21.33 -9.99 -0.01
CA HIS A 274 22.29 -8.90 -0.05
C HIS A 274 23.15 -8.94 -1.32
N ALA A 275 23.72 -10.10 -1.67
CA ALA A 275 24.45 -10.31 -2.92
C ALA A 275 23.59 -9.98 -4.15
N MET A 276 22.35 -10.48 -4.20
CA MET A 276 21.41 -10.21 -5.30
C MET A 276 21.08 -8.72 -5.43
N ILE A 277 20.92 -8.00 -4.32
CA ILE A 277 20.62 -6.57 -4.32
C ILE A 277 21.77 -5.81 -4.99
N HIS A 278 23.02 -6.06 -4.57
CA HIS A 278 24.16 -5.38 -5.17
C HIS A 278 24.38 -5.77 -6.63
N LEU A 279 24.24 -7.06 -6.97
CA LEU A 279 24.41 -7.54 -8.33
C LEU A 279 23.39 -6.92 -9.30
N ARG A 280 22.13 -6.81 -8.88
CA ARG A 280 21.05 -6.30 -9.74
C ARG A 280 20.94 -4.79 -9.74
N PHE A 281 21.27 -4.13 -8.63
CA PHE A 281 20.96 -2.71 -8.44
C PHE A 281 22.21 -1.83 -8.29
N GLY A 282 23.32 -2.33 -7.73
CA GLY A 282 24.48 -1.52 -7.36
C GLY A 282 25.73 -1.72 -8.20
N GLU A 283 25.67 -2.54 -9.25
CA GLU A 283 26.79 -2.89 -10.15
C GLU A 283 28.03 -3.52 -9.46
N SER A 284 28.03 -3.62 -8.14
CA SER A 284 29.11 -4.19 -7.36
C SER A 284 29.04 -5.71 -7.35
N VAL A 285 30.11 -6.35 -7.82
CA VAL A 285 30.26 -7.82 -7.81
C VAL A 285 30.74 -8.35 -6.45
N ARG A 286 31.33 -7.50 -5.59
CA ARG A 286 32.00 -7.94 -4.34
C ARG A 286 31.09 -8.71 -3.38
N PRO A 287 29.86 -8.26 -3.07
CA PRO A 287 28.97 -9.02 -2.19
C PRO A 287 28.56 -10.37 -2.79
N GLY A 288 28.45 -10.44 -4.12
CA GLY A 288 28.22 -11.68 -4.86
C GLY A 288 29.37 -12.67 -4.70
N LEU A 289 30.61 -12.22 -4.91
CA LEU A 289 31.81 -13.06 -4.76
C LEU A 289 31.96 -13.57 -3.32
N ALA A 290 31.74 -12.71 -2.32
CA ALA A 290 31.76 -13.10 -0.91
C ALA A 290 30.69 -14.17 -0.60
N PHE A 291 29.51 -14.06 -1.21
CA PHE A 291 28.48 -15.08 -1.07
C PHE A 291 28.87 -16.41 -1.76
N ILE A 292 29.45 -16.37 -2.96
CA ILE A 292 29.92 -17.57 -3.66
C ILE A 292 31.03 -18.28 -2.87
N ALA A 293 31.99 -17.54 -2.31
CA ALA A 293 33.01 -18.11 -1.43
C ALA A 293 32.39 -18.74 -0.17
N PHE A 294 31.39 -18.08 0.43
CA PHE A 294 30.68 -18.61 1.59
C PHE A 294 29.95 -19.92 1.32
N ILE A 295 29.28 -20.05 0.17
CA ILE A 295 28.56 -21.28 -0.18
C ILE A 295 29.52 -22.39 -0.62
N ASP A 296 30.65 -22.07 -1.28
CA ASP A 296 31.62 -23.11 -1.67
C ASP A 296 32.28 -23.76 -0.44
N ALA A 297 32.45 -22.99 0.65
CA ALA A 297 32.93 -23.51 1.92
C ALA A 297 31.91 -24.44 2.64
N LYS A 298 30.67 -24.58 2.15
CA LYS A 298 29.66 -25.46 2.76
C LYS A 298 29.87 -26.92 2.36
N PRO A 299 29.62 -27.87 3.28
CA PRO A 299 29.77 -29.31 3.01
C PRO A 299 28.73 -29.78 1.97
N ALA A 300 29.02 -30.89 1.28
CA ALA A 300 28.15 -31.45 0.25
C ALA A 300 26.71 -31.73 0.74
N GLN A 301 26.55 -32.14 2.01
CA GLN A 301 25.24 -32.39 2.61
C GLN A 301 24.35 -31.14 2.66
N TRP A 302 24.92 -29.97 2.94
CA TRP A 302 24.17 -28.70 2.96
C TRP A 302 23.52 -28.40 1.59
N TRP A 303 24.17 -28.83 0.51
CA TRP A 303 23.65 -28.68 -0.85
C TRP A 303 22.54 -29.69 -1.17
N ALA A 304 22.64 -30.90 -0.66
CA ALA A 304 21.60 -31.92 -0.79
C ALA A 304 20.30 -31.50 -0.07
N ASP A 305 20.44 -30.85 1.09
CA ASP A 305 19.31 -30.40 1.91
C ASP A 305 18.61 -29.14 1.37
N LEU A 306 19.24 -28.43 0.43
CA LEU A 306 18.68 -27.19 -0.12
C LEU A 306 17.49 -27.47 -1.06
N PRO A 307 16.35 -26.79 -0.87
CA PRO A 307 15.23 -26.86 -1.80
C PRO A 307 15.66 -26.52 -3.22
N GLU A 308 15.19 -27.28 -4.21
CA GLU A 308 15.53 -27.12 -5.63
C GLU A 308 15.33 -25.68 -6.12
N LYS A 309 14.24 -25.01 -5.70
CA LYS A 309 13.99 -23.59 -6.00
C LYS A 309 15.11 -22.67 -5.52
N ARG A 310 15.73 -22.94 -4.36
CA ARG A 310 16.86 -22.16 -3.85
C ARG A 310 18.14 -22.49 -4.63
N ARG A 311 18.38 -23.76 -4.93
CA ARG A 311 19.52 -24.19 -5.76
C ARG A 311 19.49 -23.51 -7.12
N HIS A 312 18.35 -23.54 -7.81
CA HIS A 312 18.15 -22.85 -9.08
C HIS A 312 18.41 -21.34 -8.97
N ARG A 313 17.90 -20.69 -7.91
CA ARG A 313 18.13 -19.26 -7.68
C ARG A 313 19.61 -18.93 -7.45
N TYR A 314 20.36 -19.79 -6.75
CA TYR A 314 21.80 -19.59 -6.54
C TYR A 314 22.61 -19.85 -7.82
N ALA A 315 22.23 -20.84 -8.63
CA ALA A 315 22.83 -21.05 -9.94
C ALA A 315 22.62 -19.84 -10.87
N GLN A 316 21.38 -19.33 -10.95
CA GLN A 316 21.07 -18.10 -11.71
C GLN A 316 21.90 -16.91 -11.24
N MET A 317 22.01 -16.71 -9.91
CA MET A 317 22.85 -15.65 -9.36
C MET A 317 24.32 -15.82 -9.74
N GLY A 318 24.86 -17.04 -9.68
CA GLY A 318 26.25 -17.32 -10.06
C GLY A 318 26.52 -17.01 -11.53
N ILE A 319 25.58 -17.33 -12.42
CA ILE A 319 25.66 -16.98 -13.84
C ILE A 319 25.60 -15.46 -14.04
N GLU A 320 24.62 -14.79 -13.43
CA GLU A 320 24.51 -13.31 -13.45
C GLU A 320 25.80 -12.66 -12.94
N LEU A 321 26.41 -13.20 -11.89
CA LEU A 321 27.66 -12.73 -11.31
C LEU A 321 28.85 -12.94 -12.25
N ALA A 322 28.99 -14.12 -12.84
CA ALA A 322 30.05 -14.40 -13.79
C ALA A 322 29.98 -13.45 -15.00
N HIS A 323 28.78 -13.23 -15.56
CA HIS A 323 28.57 -12.27 -16.65
C HIS A 323 28.97 -10.85 -16.25
N ARG A 324 28.64 -10.43 -15.02
CA ARG A 324 29.02 -9.10 -14.52
C ARG A 324 30.53 -8.96 -14.28
N CYS A 325 31.19 -10.00 -13.78
CA CYS A 325 32.66 -10.02 -13.67
C CYS A 325 33.32 -9.91 -15.05
N LEU A 326 32.82 -10.62 -16.06
CA LEU A 326 33.31 -10.51 -17.43
C LEU A 326 33.08 -9.11 -18.02
N ALA A 327 31.91 -8.51 -17.77
CA ALA A 327 31.62 -7.15 -18.22
C ALA A 327 32.51 -6.08 -17.55
N GLN A 328 33.11 -6.40 -16.40
CA GLN A 328 34.08 -5.56 -15.68
C GLN A 328 35.54 -5.92 -16.00
N ASP A 329 35.78 -6.78 -16.99
CA ASP A 329 37.10 -7.31 -17.39
C ASP A 329 37.85 -8.02 -16.25
N ASN A 330 37.12 -8.55 -15.26
CA ASN A 330 37.69 -9.30 -14.15
C ASN A 330 37.59 -10.80 -14.43
N LEU A 331 38.47 -11.28 -15.32
CA LEU A 331 38.52 -12.67 -15.78
C LEU A 331 38.84 -13.66 -14.65
N ALA A 332 39.64 -13.25 -13.66
CA ALA A 332 40.03 -14.11 -12.55
C ALA A 332 38.81 -14.50 -11.70
N ASP A 333 38.02 -13.51 -11.29
CA ASP A 333 36.82 -13.74 -10.50
C ASP A 333 35.73 -14.48 -11.30
N ALA A 334 35.58 -14.18 -12.59
CA ALA A 334 34.66 -14.90 -13.47
C ALA A 334 34.98 -16.40 -13.54
N LYS A 335 36.27 -16.76 -13.65
CA LYS A 335 36.73 -18.15 -13.66
C LYS A 335 36.46 -18.85 -12.32
N VAL A 336 36.70 -18.18 -11.20
CA VAL A 336 36.39 -18.72 -9.86
C VAL A 336 34.90 -19.01 -9.71
N VAL A 337 34.04 -18.06 -10.10
CA VAL A 337 32.58 -18.25 -10.03
C VAL A 337 32.13 -19.39 -10.94
N ALA A 338 32.62 -19.43 -12.19
CA ALA A 338 32.29 -20.49 -13.14
C ALA A 338 32.69 -21.88 -12.61
N GLU A 339 33.86 -22.00 -11.98
CA GLU A 339 34.33 -23.27 -11.43
C GLU A 339 33.49 -23.74 -10.24
N VAL A 340 33.12 -22.83 -9.34
CA VAL A 340 32.19 -23.15 -8.24
C VAL A 340 30.83 -23.56 -8.80
N MET A 341 30.32 -22.85 -9.81
CA MET A 341 29.04 -23.19 -10.43
C MET A 341 29.07 -24.56 -11.10
N ARG A 342 30.14 -24.89 -11.81
CA ARG A 342 30.36 -26.19 -12.45
C ARG A 342 30.40 -27.32 -11.41
N ARG A 343 31.13 -27.11 -10.32
CA ARG A 343 31.30 -28.11 -9.25
C ARG A 343 30.01 -28.36 -8.47
N ARG A 344 29.21 -27.32 -8.21
CA ARG A 344 28.05 -27.40 -7.31
C ARG A 344 26.70 -27.54 -8.03
N PHE A 345 26.61 -27.13 -9.29
CA PHE A 345 25.35 -27.06 -10.05
C PHE A 345 25.43 -27.72 -11.44
N SER A 346 26.35 -28.66 -11.66
CA SER A 346 26.48 -29.41 -12.93
C SER A 346 25.16 -29.96 -13.45
N GLU A 347 24.32 -30.49 -12.55
CA GLU A 347 22.97 -30.99 -12.85
C GLU A 347 22.07 -29.93 -13.50
N HIS A 348 22.14 -28.68 -13.04
CA HIS A 348 21.27 -27.60 -13.47
C HIS A 348 21.81 -26.91 -14.73
N LEU A 349 23.12 -26.95 -14.94
CA LEU A 349 23.79 -26.40 -16.13
C LEU A 349 23.67 -27.33 -17.35
N GLY A 350 23.07 -28.51 -17.22
CA GLY A 350 22.99 -29.49 -18.31
C GLY A 350 24.35 -30.04 -18.74
N VAL A 351 25.40 -29.82 -17.93
CA VAL A 351 26.74 -30.37 -18.13
C VAL A 351 26.76 -31.71 -17.40
N SER A 352 26.08 -32.70 -17.97
CA SER A 352 26.18 -34.06 -17.48
C SER A 352 27.57 -34.58 -17.82
N THR A 353 28.43 -34.73 -16.81
CA THR A 353 29.75 -35.37 -16.93
C THR A 353 29.67 -36.89 -16.97
N VAL A 354 28.47 -37.45 -16.83
CA VAL A 354 28.22 -38.89 -16.98
C VAL A 354 27.91 -39.16 -18.46
N PRO A 355 28.59 -40.11 -19.14
CA PRO A 355 28.27 -40.50 -20.50
C PRO A 355 26.79 -40.90 -20.55
N GLN A 356 26.01 -40.15 -21.32
CA GLN A 356 24.56 -40.27 -21.38
C GLN A 356 24.16 -41.66 -21.88
N GLN A 357 23.54 -42.46 -21.00
CA GLN A 357 22.56 -43.44 -21.49
C GLN A 357 21.35 -42.67 -22.07
N PRO A 358 20.72 -43.19 -23.14
CA PRO A 358 19.69 -42.46 -23.87
C PRO A 358 18.49 -42.20 -22.95
N ARG A 359 18.29 -40.93 -22.57
CA ARG A 359 17.13 -40.51 -21.79
C ARG A 359 16.01 -40.11 -22.74
N GLU A 360 14.94 -40.88 -22.70
CA GLU A 360 13.70 -40.63 -23.41
C GLU A 360 13.10 -39.27 -23.04
N SER A 361 12.69 -38.59 -24.11
CA SER A 361 11.98 -37.32 -24.21
C SER A 361 10.84 -37.11 -23.21
N LEU A 362 11.06 -36.31 -22.17
CA LEU A 362 9.98 -35.68 -21.39
C LEU A 362 10.24 -34.19 -21.10
N SER A 363 9.33 -33.37 -21.65
CA SER A 363 9.00 -31.96 -21.31
C SER A 363 9.96 -30.82 -21.75
N ILE A 364 9.81 -30.40 -23.02
CA ILE A 364 10.54 -29.28 -23.64
C ILE A 364 9.87 -27.90 -23.41
N LEU A 365 8.63 -27.85 -22.91
CA LEU A 365 7.83 -26.61 -22.94
C LEU A 365 8.08 -25.57 -21.82
N ARG A 366 9.01 -25.79 -20.88
CA ARG A 366 9.39 -24.77 -19.86
C ARG A 366 10.86 -24.32 -19.92
N ARG A 367 11.63 -24.76 -20.91
CA ARG A 367 13.09 -24.48 -21.01
C ARG A 367 13.48 -23.31 -21.92
N GLY A 368 12.57 -22.75 -22.71
CA GLY A 368 12.88 -21.81 -23.80
C GLY A 368 13.77 -20.63 -23.41
N GLU A 369 13.41 -19.86 -22.38
CA GLU A 369 14.15 -18.63 -22.04
C GLU A 369 15.42 -18.86 -21.19
N VAL A 370 15.54 -20.02 -20.52
CA VAL A 370 16.71 -20.33 -19.67
C VAL A 370 17.78 -21.10 -20.44
N ALA A 371 17.39 -21.90 -21.45
CA ALA A 371 18.33 -22.62 -22.30
C ALA A 371 19.21 -21.67 -23.11
N GLU A 372 18.64 -20.59 -23.67
CA GLU A 372 19.41 -19.61 -24.45
C GLU A 372 20.51 -18.93 -23.62
N HIS A 373 20.26 -18.60 -22.36
CA HIS A 373 21.29 -18.03 -21.48
C HIS A 373 22.38 -19.04 -21.06
N LEU A 374 22.04 -20.33 -20.96
CA LEU A 374 22.99 -21.39 -20.61
C LEU A 374 23.86 -21.81 -21.81
N ASP A 375 23.30 -21.80 -23.02
CA ASP A 375 24.05 -22.09 -24.24
C ASP A 375 25.04 -20.96 -24.57
N VAL A 376 24.64 -19.70 -24.35
CA VAL A 376 25.56 -18.55 -24.42
C VAL A 376 26.67 -18.65 -23.38
N PHE A 377 26.36 -19.06 -22.14
CA PHE A 377 27.38 -19.33 -21.13
C PHE A 377 28.34 -20.45 -21.57
N ARG A 378 27.83 -21.54 -22.16
CA ARG A 378 28.66 -22.64 -22.66
C ARG A 378 29.58 -22.20 -23.79
N GLU A 379 29.10 -21.40 -24.75
CA GLU A 379 29.91 -20.87 -25.86
C GLU A 379 30.95 -19.85 -25.36
N MET A 380 30.60 -18.94 -24.45
CA MET A 380 31.52 -17.92 -23.92
C MET A 380 32.72 -18.51 -23.15
N PHE A 381 32.60 -19.70 -22.56
CA PHE A 381 33.67 -20.34 -21.79
C PHE A 381 34.40 -21.46 -22.53
N LYS A 382 34.00 -21.81 -23.76
CA LYS A 382 34.72 -22.79 -24.59
C LYS A 382 36.12 -22.30 -24.97
N ASP A 383 36.28 -21.00 -25.21
CA ASP A 383 37.55 -20.42 -25.66
C ASP A 383 38.40 -19.83 -24.51
N ALA A 384 37.80 -19.61 -23.33
CA ALA A 384 38.48 -18.99 -22.18
C ALA A 384 39.34 -19.95 -21.34
N ILE A 385 39.30 -21.26 -21.65
CA ILE A 385 40.09 -22.32 -21.01
C ILE A 385 40.90 -23.01 -22.11
N PRO A 386 42.19 -22.66 -22.29
CA PRO A 386 43.07 -23.41 -23.18
C PRO A 386 43.12 -24.87 -22.73
N ALA A 387 42.82 -25.81 -23.63
CA ALA A 387 42.85 -27.24 -23.39
C ALA A 387 44.23 -27.73 -22.85
N GLU A 388 45.29 -26.94 -23.04
CA GLU A 388 46.66 -27.24 -22.63
C GLU A 388 46.94 -27.16 -21.12
N LYS A 389 45.99 -26.76 -20.25
CA LYS A 389 46.19 -26.75 -18.79
C LYS A 389 45.40 -27.80 -18.00
N LEU A 390 44.81 -28.79 -18.67
CA LEU A 390 44.05 -29.90 -18.04
C LEU A 390 44.80 -31.24 -18.01
N ALA A 391 46.11 -31.24 -18.31
CA ALA A 391 46.99 -32.39 -18.10
C ALA A 391 47.96 -32.13 -16.94
N VAL A 392 47.44 -32.21 -15.71
CA VAL A 392 48.18 -32.62 -14.50
C VAL A 392 47.26 -33.51 -13.68
#